data_AF-A0A851LXL8-F1
#
_entry.id   AF-A0A851LXL8-F1
#
_cell.length_a   1.000
_cell.length_b   1.000
_cell.length_c   1.000
_cell.angle_alpha   90.00
_cell.angle_beta   90.00
_cell.angle_gamma   90.00
#
_symmetry.space_group_name_H-M   'P 1'
#
loop_
_entity.id
_entity.type
_entity.pdbx_description
1 polymer ?
#
loop_
_entity_poly.entity_id
_entity_poly.type
_entity_poly.pdbx_seq_one_letter_code
_entity_poly.pdbx_strand_id
1 'polypeptide(L)'
;YGWACVGNGDVHKMVLSIGWNPFYKNIKKSAETHIIHAFKDDFYGEVLSIVIIGYIRSEKNFCSLEALISAIQEDIEEAKRQLDLPEHLKLKDDNFFRLPAGKTVKH
;
A
#
# COMPACT_ATOMS: atom_id res chain seq x y z
N TYR A 1 1.97 6.62 1.51
CA TYR A 1 0.68 6.10 2.01
C TYR A 1 -0.40 6.29 0.96
N GLY A 2 -1.52 5.59 1.10
CA GLY A 2 -2.60 5.66 0.12
C GLY A 2 -3.74 4.69 0.38
N TRP A 3 -4.48 4.39 -0.68
CA TRP A 3 -5.56 3.41 -0.69
C TRP A 3 -5.15 2.16 -1.48
N ALA A 4 -5.62 1.00 -1.05
CA ALA A 4 -5.41 -0.29 -1.69
C ALA A 4 -6.71 -1.08 -1.80
N CYS A 5 -6.86 -1.84 -2.87
CA CYS A 5 -7.93 -2.80 -3.09
C CYS A 5 -7.33 -4.10 -3.62
N VAL A 6 -7.76 -5.23 -3.06
CA VAL A 6 -7.37 -6.57 -3.53
C VAL A 6 -8.51 -7.14 -4.37
N GLY A 7 -8.25 -7.44 -5.64
CA GLY A 7 -9.25 -7.94 -6.58
C GLY A 7 -10.44 -6.98 -6.72
N ASN A 8 -11.64 -7.48 -6.40
CA ASN A 8 -12.88 -6.69 -6.35
C ASN A 8 -13.37 -6.47 -4.90
N GLY A 9 -12.45 -6.51 -3.93
CA GLY A 9 -12.75 -6.35 -2.51
C GLY A 9 -12.98 -4.90 -2.08
N ASP A 10 -13.01 -4.69 -0.76
CA ASP A 10 -13.13 -3.36 -0.18
C ASP A 10 -11.82 -2.57 -0.31
N VAL A 11 -11.96 -1.23 -0.38
CA VAL A 11 -10.83 -0.32 -0.39
C VAL A 11 -10.37 -0.03 1.04
N HIS A 12 -9.10 -0.27 1.32
CA HIS A 12 -8.46 -0.14 2.63
C HIS A 12 -7.29 0.85 2.61
N LYS A 13 -6.99 1.45 3.77
CA LYS A 13 -5.80 2.29 3.93
C LYS A 13 -4.54 1.44 3.77
N MET A 14 -3.45 2.02 3.26
CA MET A 14 -2.17 1.33 3.14
C MET A 14 -0.97 2.25 3.37
N VAL A 15 0.15 1.62 3.71
CA VAL A 15 1.50 2.18 3.56
C VAL A 15 2.25 1.41 2.47
N LEU A 16 3.18 2.09 1.80
CA LEU A 16 3.98 1.54 0.72
C LEU A 16 5.44 1.90 0.97
N SER A 17 6.30 0.89 1.00
CA SER A 17 7.75 1.05 0.95
C SER A 17 8.21 0.94 -0.50
N ILE A 18 8.97 1.92 -0.98
CA ILE A 18 9.60 1.89 -2.30
C ILE A 18 11.11 1.94 -2.10
N GLY A 19 11.79 0.88 -2.49
CA GLY A 19 13.22 0.75 -2.27
C GLY A 19 13.99 0.25 -3.47
N TRP A 20 15.29 0.07 -3.27
CA TRP A 20 16.18 -0.51 -4.27
C TRP A 20 16.43 -1.97 -3.95
N ASN A 21 16.32 -2.85 -4.95
CA ASN A 21 16.58 -4.27 -4.74
C ASN A 21 18.09 -4.58 -4.90
N PRO A 22 18.79 -4.95 -3.80
CA PRO A 22 20.22 -5.24 -3.84
C PRO A 22 20.56 -6.50 -4.65
N PHE A 23 19.63 -7.45 -4.79
CA PHE A 23 19.83 -8.69 -5.55
C PHE A 23 19.82 -8.49 -7.07
N TYR A 24 19.28 -7.37 -7.56
CA TYR A 24 19.27 -6.99 -8.98
C TYR A 24 20.19 -5.79 -9.27
N LYS A 25 21.35 -5.73 -8.60
CA LYS A 25 22.35 -4.65 -8.76
C LYS A 25 21.78 -3.24 -8.56
N ASN A 26 20.72 -3.08 -7.77
CA ASN A 26 20.00 -1.82 -7.59
C ASN A 26 19.49 -1.18 -8.91
N ILE A 27 19.26 -1.96 -9.96
CA ILE A 27 18.73 -1.42 -11.23
C ILE A 27 17.19 -1.33 -11.18
N LYS A 28 16.56 -2.20 -10.37
CA LYS A 28 15.10 -2.28 -10.24
C LYS A 28 14.66 -1.81 -8.85
N LYS A 29 13.64 -0.97 -8.82
CA LYS A 29 12.95 -0.61 -7.58
C LYS A 29 12.07 -1.76 -7.11
N SER A 30 12.03 -2.00 -5.81
CA SER A 30 11.00 -2.79 -5.14
C SER A 30 9.88 -1.88 -4.66
N ALA A 31 8.67 -2.41 -4.62
CA ALA A 31 7.49 -1.74 -4.08
C ALA A 31 6.74 -2.76 -3.22
N GLU A 32 6.65 -2.49 -1.93
CA GLU A 32 6.07 -3.41 -0.93
C GLU A 32 4.96 -2.68 -0.17
N THR A 33 3.73 -3.18 -0.31
CA THR A 33 2.54 -2.55 0.28
C THR A 33 2.11 -3.31 1.52
N HIS A 34 1.90 -2.60 2.62
CA HIS A 34 1.19 -3.11 3.79
C HIS A 34 -0.21 -2.50 3.84
N ILE A 35 -1.22 -3.35 3.64
CA ILE A 35 -2.63 -2.97 3.75
C ILE A 35 -3.00 -2.98 5.23
N ILE A 36 -3.60 -1.88 5.71
CA ILE A 36 -4.01 -1.69 7.10
C ILE A 36 -5.39 -2.36 7.28
N HIS A 37 -5.42 -3.67 7.12
CA HIS A 37 -6.59 -4.52 7.27
C HIS A 37 -6.14 -5.96 7.56
N ALA A 38 -6.84 -6.65 8.47
CA ALA A 38 -6.57 -8.05 8.78
C ALA A 38 -7.38 -8.95 7.84
N PHE A 39 -6.72 -9.51 6.83
CA PHE A 39 -7.28 -10.54 5.97
C PHE A 39 -7.31 -11.89 6.68
N LYS A 40 -8.29 -12.74 6.34
CA LYS A 40 -8.40 -14.09 6.90
C LYS A 40 -7.42 -15.07 6.26
N ASP A 41 -7.19 -14.90 4.97
CA ASP A 41 -6.38 -15.77 4.12
C ASP A 41 -5.43 -14.92 3.27
N ASP A 42 -4.36 -15.55 2.78
CA ASP A 42 -3.45 -14.94 1.82
C ASP A 42 -4.13 -14.72 0.46
N PHE A 43 -3.67 -13.72 -0.29
CA PHE A 43 -4.24 -13.31 -1.58
C PHE A 43 -3.21 -13.37 -2.72
N TYR A 44 -2.29 -14.34 -2.67
CA TYR A 44 -1.33 -14.55 -3.76
C TYR A 44 -2.05 -14.85 -5.08
N GLY A 45 -1.61 -14.17 -6.15
CA GLY A 45 -2.23 -14.27 -7.48
C GLY A 45 -3.34 -13.25 -7.75
N GLU A 46 -3.88 -12.62 -6.71
CA GLU A 46 -4.85 -11.54 -6.87
C GLU A 46 -4.19 -10.25 -7.36
N VAL A 47 -4.98 -9.41 -8.04
CA VAL A 47 -4.55 -8.08 -8.47
C VAL A 47 -4.63 -7.13 -7.30
N LEU A 48 -3.51 -6.54 -6.90
CA LEU A 48 -3.45 -5.45 -5.93
C LEU A 48 -3.47 -4.10 -6.66
N SER A 49 -4.58 -3.38 -6.55
CA SER A 49 -4.75 -2.01 -7.07
C SER A 49 -4.43 -1.01 -5.98
N ILE A 50 -3.56 -0.02 -6.26
CA ILE A 50 -3.18 1.01 -5.28
C ILE A 50 -3.24 2.43 -5.85
N VAL A 51 -3.61 3.38 -5.00
CA VAL A 51 -3.51 4.83 -5.24
C VAL A 51 -2.59 5.42 -4.20
N ILE A 52 -1.43 5.93 -4.63
CA ILE A 52 -0.44 6.57 -3.77
C ILE A 52 -0.80 8.05 -3.64
N ILE A 53 -0.99 8.53 -2.41
CA ILE A 53 -1.49 9.89 -2.14
C ILE A 53 -0.39 10.79 -1.61
N GLY A 54 0.39 10.31 -0.65
CA GLY A 54 1.38 11.13 0.01
C GLY A 54 2.62 10.36 0.45
N TYR A 55 3.65 11.14 0.74
CA TYR A 55 4.97 10.68 1.15
C TYR A 55 5.17 10.95 2.64
N ILE A 56 5.68 9.95 3.38
CA ILE A 56 5.95 10.08 4.82
C ILE A 56 7.40 10.47 5.04
N ARG A 57 8.33 9.64 4.56
CA ARG A 57 9.77 9.77 4.80
C ARG A 57 10.59 8.99 3.80
N SER A 58 11.89 9.28 3.75
CA SER A 58 12.85 8.49 2.98
C SER A 58 13.13 7.16 3.67
N GLU A 59 13.76 6.25 2.92
CA GLU A 59 14.39 5.07 3.52
C GLU A 59 15.37 5.49 4.62
N LYS A 60 15.39 4.71 5.69
CA LYS A 60 16.26 4.91 6.85
C LYS A 60 16.91 3.58 7.19
N ASN A 61 18.17 3.64 7.59
CA ASN A 61 18.83 2.51 8.22
C ASN A 61 18.43 2.45 9.70
N PHE A 62 18.14 1.27 10.20
CA PHE A 62 17.77 1.05 11.60
C PHE A 62 18.85 0.24 12.30
N CYS A 63 19.23 0.68 13.50
CA CYS A 63 20.26 0.02 14.29
C CYS A 63 19.75 -1.24 15.04
N SER A 64 18.43 -1.50 15.01
CA SER A 64 17.80 -2.67 15.63
C SER A 64 16.46 -3.01 14.98
N LEU A 65 16.00 -4.24 15.19
CA LEU A 65 14.67 -4.69 14.77
C LEU A 65 13.54 -3.89 15.46
N GLU A 66 13.68 -3.60 16.75
CA GLU A 66 12.71 -2.79 17.50
C GLU A 66 12.57 -1.39 16.93
N ALA A 67 13.69 -0.75 16.55
CA ALA A 67 13.65 0.57 15.92
C ALA A 67 12.96 0.53 14.56
N LEU A 68 13.14 -0.54 13.78
CA LEU A 68 12.45 -0.76 12.52
C LEU A 68 10.93 -0.94 12.74
N ILE A 69 10.53 -1.79 13.69
CA ILE A 69 9.12 -2.03 14.02
C ILE A 69 8.44 -0.73 14.47
N SER A 70 9.08 0.02 15.38
CA SER A 70 8.55 1.31 15.86
C SER A 70 8.34 2.29 14.71
N ALA A 71 9.31 2.41 13.81
CA ALA A 71 9.19 3.32 12.67
C ALA A 71 8.08 2.91 11.69
N ILE A 72 7.89 1.60 11.47
CA ILE A 72 6.77 1.10 10.65
C ILE A 72 5.42 1.42 11.32
N GLN A 73 5.32 1.26 12.63
CA GLN A 73 4.09 1.58 13.38
C GLN A 73 3.79 3.09 13.31
N GLU A 74 4.80 3.95 13.46
CA GLU A 74 4.67 5.40 13.29
C GLU A 74 4.20 5.75 11.87
N ASP A 75 4.76 5.12 10.84
CA ASP A 75 4.34 5.32 9.45
C ASP A 75 2.87 4.92 9.23
N ILE A 76 2.42 3.83 9.87
CA ILE A 76 1.02 3.36 9.81
C ILE A 76 0.08 4.36 10.48
N GLU A 77 0.43 4.85 11.68
CA GLU A 77 -0.41 5.83 12.39
C GLU A 77 -0.47 7.16 11.64
N GLU A 78 0.65 7.63 11.09
CA GLU A 78 0.64 8.84 10.26
C GLU A 78 -0.21 8.67 9.00
N ALA A 79 -0.08 7.53 8.31
CA ALA A 79 -0.93 7.21 7.16
C ALA A 79 -2.41 7.21 7.52
N LYS A 80 -2.79 6.62 8.66
CA LYS A 80 -4.18 6.61 9.14
C LYS A 80 -4.70 8.02 9.30
N ARG A 81 -3.98 8.89 10.02
CA ARG A 81 -4.37 10.28 10.27
C ARG A 81 -4.50 11.07 8.96
N GLN A 82 -3.52 10.97 8.07
CA GLN A 82 -3.53 11.67 6.80
C GLN A 82 -4.70 11.22 5.91
N LEU A 83 -5.01 9.93 5.87
CA LEU A 83 -6.09 9.38 5.04
C LEU A 83 -7.50 9.69 5.57
N ASP A 84 -7.63 10.16 6.82
CA ASP A 84 -8.89 10.65 7.38
C ASP A 84 -9.18 12.12 7.02
N LEU A 85 -8.22 12.83 6.41
CA LEU A 85 -8.46 14.18 5.89
C LEU A 85 -9.45 14.12 4.71
N PRO A 86 -10.44 15.04 4.62
CA PRO A 86 -11.48 14.99 3.60
C PRO A 86 -10.96 14.90 2.15
N GLU A 87 -9.87 15.60 1.85
CA GLU A 87 -9.23 15.60 0.54
C GLU A 87 -8.61 14.25 0.14
N HIS A 88 -8.23 13.43 1.12
CA HIS A 88 -7.67 12.10 0.88
C HIS A 88 -8.75 11.02 0.96
N LEU A 89 -9.74 11.21 1.85
CA LEU A 89 -10.83 10.28 2.06
C LEU A 89 -11.67 10.09 0.80
N LYS A 90 -11.94 11.17 0.04
CA LYS A 90 -12.70 11.11 -1.22
C LYS A 90 -12.06 10.20 -2.28
N LEU A 91 -10.74 9.98 -2.21
CA LEU A 91 -10.01 9.13 -3.16
C LEU A 91 -10.24 7.63 -2.91
N LYS A 92 -10.82 7.27 -1.76
CA LYS A 92 -11.27 5.90 -1.49
C LYS A 92 -12.35 5.47 -2.49
N ASP A 93 -13.22 6.41 -2.88
CA ASP A 93 -14.35 6.19 -3.77
C ASP A 93 -14.03 6.47 -5.25
N ASP A 94 -12.76 6.63 -5.60
CA ASP A 94 -12.33 6.91 -6.97
C ASP A 94 -12.78 5.79 -7.93
N ASN A 95 -13.16 6.18 -9.15
CA ASN A 95 -13.58 5.23 -10.19
C ASN A 95 -12.48 4.24 -10.58
N PHE A 96 -11.20 4.54 -10.29
CA PHE A 96 -10.10 3.60 -10.45
C PHE A 96 -10.31 2.28 -9.71
N PHE A 97 -10.89 2.30 -8.50
CA PHE A 97 -11.19 1.09 -7.73
C PHE A 97 -12.49 0.41 -8.18
N ARG A 98 -13.32 1.11 -8.95
CA ARG A 98 -14.56 0.59 -9.52
C ARG A 98 -14.26 0.03 -10.90
N LEU A 99 -13.75 -1.19 -10.96
CA LEU A 99 -13.68 -1.91 -12.24
C LEU A 99 -15.09 -1.98 -12.85
N PRO A 100 -15.26 -1.64 -14.15
CA PRO A 100 -16.52 -1.93 -14.82
C PRO A 100 -16.64 -3.45 -14.88
N ALA A 101 -17.72 -3.99 -14.31
CA ALA A 101 -18.06 -5.41 -14.42
C ALA A 101 -18.09 -5.80 -15.91
N GLY A 102 -17.10 -6.56 -16.41
CA GLY A 102 -17.16 -7.05 -17.79
C GLY A 102 -15.86 -7.29 -18.57
N LYS A 103 -14.72 -7.61 -17.95
CA LYS A 103 -13.62 -8.25 -18.70
C LYS A 103 -13.16 -9.53 -18.01
N THR A 104 -13.84 -10.61 -18.34
CA THR A 104 -13.29 -11.97 -18.22
C THR A 104 -12.03 -12.01 -19.08
N VAL A 105 -10.86 -12.07 -18.44
CA VAL A 105 -9.64 -12.46 -19.14
C VAL A 105 -9.77 -13.96 -19.41
N LYS A 106 -10.14 -14.32 -20.65
CA LYS A 106 -10.00 -15.69 -21.12
C LYS A 106 -8.51 -15.97 -21.28
N HIS A 107 -8.00 -16.94 -20.53
CA HIS A 107 -6.76 -17.63 -20.85
C HIS A 107 -6.92 -18.47 -22.12
#